data_AF-A0A960HML0-F1
#
_entry.id   AF-A0A960HML0-F1
#
_cell.length_a   1.000
_cell.length_b   1.000
_cell.length_c   1.000
_cell.angle_alpha   90.00
_cell.angle_beta   90.00
_cell.angle_gamma   90.00
#
_symmetry.space_group_name_H-M   'P 1'
#
loop_
_entity.id
_entity.type
_entity.pdbx_description
1 polymer ?
#
loop_
_entity_poly.entity_id
_entity_poly.type
_entity_poly.pdbx_seq_one_letter_code
_entity_poly.pdbx_strand_id
1 'polypeptide(L)'
;GRVVDHHHPGLVDGWSERGGAVDRTYTEVPFAVAASDQEGLELAHRFFRFGAPGWSVMAELPNVRAFDAATEAVQPEDLADDIPHGPDADSYVEIVRTFLDAGFRRISFVPVGDDLDRFWSIATEVAGELRST
;
A
#
# COMPACT_ATOMS: atom_id res chain seq x y z
N GLY A 1 7.32 -15.46 -0.31
CA GLY A 1 5.96 -15.58 0.23
C GLY A 1 5.77 -14.48 1.25
N ARG A 2 5.38 -13.30 0.77
CA ARG A 2 4.86 -12.13 1.48
C ARG A 2 3.88 -11.53 0.47
N VAL A 3 2.61 -11.28 0.82
CA VAL A 3 1.56 -10.89 -0.15
C VAL A 3 0.81 -9.65 0.38
N VAL A 4 1.53 -8.59 0.72
CA VAL A 4 0.90 -7.27 0.87
C VAL A 4 0.73 -6.73 -0.55
N ASP A 5 -0.50 -6.75 -1.09
CA ASP A 5 -0.88 -6.27 -2.44
C ASP A 5 0.29 -6.06 -3.42
N HIS A 6 0.97 -7.13 -3.82
CA HIS A 6 2.15 -6.99 -4.69
C HIS A 6 1.70 -6.54 -6.07
N HIS A 7 2.52 -5.72 -6.72
CA HIS A 7 2.50 -5.44 -8.15
C HIS A 7 2.72 -6.75 -8.93
N HIS A 8 1.74 -7.65 -8.95
CA HIS A 8 1.87 -8.96 -9.58
C HIS A 8 2.19 -8.75 -11.06
N PRO A 9 3.46 -9.01 -11.48
CA PRO A 9 3.86 -8.73 -12.84
C PRO A 9 3.01 -9.62 -13.75
N GLY A 10 2.28 -9.01 -14.66
CA GLY A 10 1.38 -9.71 -15.58
C GLY A 10 -0.09 -9.77 -15.18
N LEU A 11 -0.52 -9.22 -14.03
CA LEU A 11 -1.97 -9.11 -13.74
C LEU A 11 -2.65 -8.18 -14.75
N VAL A 12 -2.04 -7.02 -14.98
CA VAL A 12 -2.51 -6.03 -15.97
C VAL A 12 -2.35 -6.56 -17.40
N ASP A 13 -1.24 -7.24 -17.70
CA ASP A 13 -1.04 -7.85 -19.02
C ASP A 13 -2.12 -8.89 -19.30
N GLY A 14 -2.35 -9.83 -18.37
CA GLY A 14 -3.38 -10.83 -18.51
C GLY A 14 -4.79 -10.24 -18.60
N TRP A 15 -5.09 -9.17 -17.87
CA TRP A 15 -6.34 -8.42 -18.03
C TRP A 15 -6.50 -7.89 -19.46
N SER A 16 -5.44 -7.27 -19.98
CA SER A 16 -5.42 -6.65 -21.32
C SER A 16 -5.51 -7.70 -22.44
N GLU A 17 -4.78 -8.82 -22.31
CA GLU A 17 -4.82 -9.96 -23.24
C GLU A 17 -6.22 -10.56 -23.36
N ARG A 18 -7.03 -10.49 -22.30
CA ARG A 18 -8.43 -10.94 -22.29
C ARG A 18 -9.42 -9.89 -22.78
N GLY A 19 -8.94 -8.79 -23.38
CA GLY A 19 -9.75 -7.69 -23.90
C GLY A 19 -10.16 -6.65 -22.86
N GLY A 20 -9.56 -6.72 -21.67
CA GLY A 20 -9.75 -5.72 -20.62
C GLY A 20 -9.12 -4.38 -20.97
N ALA A 21 -9.76 -3.29 -20.56
CA ALA A 21 -9.24 -1.94 -20.80
C ALA A 21 -8.22 -1.57 -19.70
N VAL A 22 -6.99 -1.23 -20.10
CA VAL A 22 -5.89 -0.86 -19.18
C VAL A 22 -6.26 0.34 -18.30
N ASP A 23 -7.02 1.30 -18.84
CA ASP A 23 -7.48 2.46 -18.07
C ASP A 23 -8.38 2.06 -16.88
N ARG A 24 -8.97 0.87 -16.91
CA ARG A 24 -9.82 0.29 -15.86
C ARG A 24 -9.08 -0.66 -14.92
N THR A 25 -7.78 -0.48 -14.77
CA THR A 25 -6.97 -1.18 -13.76
C THR A 25 -6.86 -0.34 -12.51
N TYR A 26 -7.14 -0.96 -11.36
CA TYR A 26 -7.19 -0.30 -10.06
C TYR A 26 -6.30 -1.03 -9.06
N THR A 27 -5.67 -0.28 -8.18
CA THR A 27 -4.95 -0.78 -7.00
C THR A 27 -4.99 0.28 -5.91
N GLU A 28 -4.60 -0.10 -4.69
CA GLU A 28 -4.51 0.79 -3.55
C GLU A 28 -3.13 0.73 -2.91
N VAL A 29 -2.68 1.85 -2.36
CA VAL A 29 -1.40 1.94 -1.65
C VAL A 29 -1.66 2.55 -0.28
N PRO A 30 -1.38 1.83 0.82
CA PRO A 30 -1.47 2.38 2.17
C PRO A 30 -0.38 3.42 2.41
N PHE A 31 -0.76 4.61 2.91
CA PHE A 31 0.16 5.70 3.23
C PHE A 31 0.24 5.88 4.75
N ALA A 32 1.34 5.47 5.36
CA ALA A 32 1.60 5.63 6.78
C ALA A 32 2.35 6.94 7.08
N VAL A 33 1.65 8.06 6.89
CA VAL A 33 2.24 9.39 7.00
C VAL A 33 2.41 9.81 8.45
N ALA A 34 3.65 10.11 8.85
CA ALA A 34 3.99 10.41 10.23
C ALA A 34 5.09 11.48 10.34
N ALA A 35 5.47 11.89 11.56
CA ALA A 35 6.49 12.94 11.74
C ALA A 35 7.91 12.40 11.58
N SER A 36 8.06 11.07 11.59
CA SER A 36 9.30 10.35 11.40
C SER A 36 9.00 8.96 10.86
N ASP A 37 10.01 8.31 10.27
CA ASP A 37 9.90 6.96 9.75
C ASP A 37 9.48 5.97 10.84
N GLN A 38 10.06 6.10 12.04
CA GLN A 38 9.73 5.23 13.17
C GLN A 38 8.25 5.34 13.57
N GLU A 39 7.72 6.56 13.67
CA GLU A 39 6.29 6.76 13.93
C GLU A 39 5.43 6.21 12.79
N GLY A 40 5.90 6.31 11.54
CA GLY A 40 5.23 5.78 10.37
C GLY A 40 5.14 4.25 10.39
N LEU A 41 6.22 3.57 10.75
CA LEU A 41 6.23 2.12 10.92
C LEU A 41 5.33 1.66 12.07
N GLU A 42 5.32 2.38 13.19
CA GLU A 42 4.41 2.09 14.30
C GLU A 42 2.94 2.28 13.89
N LEU A 43 2.66 3.28 13.07
CA LEU A 43 1.34 3.55 12.51
C LEU A 43 0.92 2.42 11.54
N ALA A 44 1.81 2.06 10.61
CA ALA A 44 1.63 0.95 9.68
C ALA A 44 1.37 -0.37 10.42
N HIS A 45 2.15 -0.65 11.46
CA HIS A 45 1.97 -1.84 12.29
C HIS A 45 0.62 -1.86 12.99
N ARG A 46 0.26 -0.76 13.65
CA ARG A 46 -0.97 -0.66 14.43
C ARG A 46 -2.21 -0.86 13.58
N PHE A 47 -2.24 -0.26 12.39
CA PHE A 47 -3.44 -0.20 11.56
C PHE A 47 -3.44 -1.18 10.40
N PHE A 48 -2.28 -1.69 9.98
CA PHE A 48 -2.13 -2.40 8.71
C PHE A 48 -1.32 -3.71 8.80
N ARG A 49 -0.84 -4.14 9.99
CA ARG A 49 -0.13 -5.43 10.14
C ARG A 49 -0.91 -6.64 9.62
N PHE A 50 -2.25 -6.54 9.59
CA PHE A 50 -3.14 -7.58 9.07
C PHE A 50 -2.85 -7.92 7.60
N GLY A 51 -2.25 -7.00 6.84
CA GLY A 51 -1.84 -7.19 5.45
C GLY A 51 -0.59 -8.05 5.27
N ALA A 52 0.28 -8.19 6.28
CA ALA A 52 1.58 -8.86 6.16
C ALA A 52 1.52 -10.34 5.68
N PRO A 53 0.58 -11.18 6.16
CA PRO A 53 0.46 -12.57 5.67
C PRO A 53 -0.06 -12.63 4.23
N GLY A 54 -0.79 -11.58 3.85
CA GLY A 54 -1.23 -11.30 2.51
C GLY A 54 -2.48 -12.01 2.01
N TRP A 55 -2.93 -11.65 0.80
CA TRP A 55 -4.31 -11.89 0.36
C TRP A 55 -4.78 -13.34 0.46
N SER A 56 -3.96 -14.30 0.01
CA SER A 56 -4.34 -15.72 0.06
C SER A 56 -4.56 -16.23 1.49
N VAL A 57 -3.85 -15.67 2.48
CA VAL A 57 -4.06 -16.02 3.89
C VAL A 57 -5.26 -15.24 4.43
N MET A 58 -5.33 -13.93 4.15
CA MET A 58 -6.41 -13.06 4.63
C MET A 58 -7.80 -13.55 4.22
N ALA A 59 -7.95 -14.09 3.00
CA ALA A 59 -9.23 -14.59 2.49
C ALA A 59 -9.79 -15.79 3.27
N GLU A 60 -8.94 -16.51 4.02
CA GLU A 60 -9.31 -17.69 4.79
C GLU A 60 -9.61 -17.37 6.27
N LEU A 61 -9.38 -16.13 6.72
CA LEU A 61 -9.55 -15.75 8.12
C LEU A 61 -11.01 -15.37 8.43
N PRO A 62 -11.68 -16.09 9.35
CA PRO A 62 -13.15 -16.01 9.47
C PRO A 62 -13.67 -14.79 10.22
N ASN A 63 -12.83 -14.06 10.96
CA ASN A 63 -13.23 -12.88 11.74
C ASN A 63 -12.02 -12.07 12.23
N VAL A 64 -12.26 -10.88 12.77
CA VAL A 64 -11.24 -9.94 13.27
C VAL A 64 -10.24 -10.59 14.25
N ARG A 65 -10.70 -11.45 15.16
CA ARG A 65 -9.79 -12.11 16.13
C ARG A 65 -8.79 -13.04 15.44
N ALA A 66 -9.17 -13.64 14.31
CA ALA A 66 -8.27 -14.47 13.53
C ALA A 66 -7.19 -13.64 12.81
N PHE A 67 -7.52 -12.42 12.35
CA PHE A 67 -6.52 -11.48 11.82
C PHE A 67 -5.51 -11.05 12.90
N ASP A 68 -5.98 -10.74 14.10
CA ASP A 68 -5.09 -10.41 15.22
C ASP A 68 -4.13 -11.56 15.54
N ALA A 69 -4.66 -12.78 15.71
CA ALA A 69 -3.86 -13.95 16.02
C ALA A 69 -2.87 -14.30 14.89
N ALA A 70 -3.27 -14.15 13.63
CA ALA A 70 -2.41 -14.43 12.47
C ALA A 70 -1.25 -13.43 12.32
N THR A 71 -1.35 -12.26 12.96
CA THR A 71 -0.39 -11.16 12.82
C THR A 71 0.29 -10.74 14.11
N GLU A 72 0.13 -11.52 15.18
CA GLU A 72 0.70 -11.24 16.50
C GLU A 72 2.23 -11.14 16.48
N ALA A 73 2.89 -11.94 15.64
CA ALA A 73 4.36 -11.96 15.54
C ALA A 73 4.95 -10.86 14.64
N VAL A 74 4.11 -10.21 13.82
CA VAL A 74 4.56 -9.15 12.89
C VAL A 74 5.14 -8.01 13.71
N GLN A 75 6.32 -7.54 13.34
CA GLN A 75 6.96 -6.36 13.90
C GLN A 75 6.85 -5.17 12.94
N PRO A 76 7.00 -3.91 13.40
CA PRO A 76 6.95 -2.75 12.52
C PRO A 76 7.91 -2.83 11.32
N GLU A 77 9.12 -3.33 11.54
CA GLU A 77 10.14 -3.52 10.50
C GLU A 77 9.73 -4.52 9.40
N ASP A 78 8.81 -5.44 9.68
CA ASP A 78 8.32 -6.39 8.67
C ASP A 78 7.46 -5.71 7.60
N LEU A 79 7.03 -4.47 7.84
CA LEU A 79 6.17 -3.68 6.94
C LEU A 79 6.93 -2.61 6.15
N ALA A 80 8.21 -2.39 6.46
CA ALA A 80 8.99 -1.27 5.93
C ALA A 80 9.13 -1.29 4.41
N ASP A 81 9.25 -2.49 3.83
CA ASP A 81 9.40 -2.69 2.38
C ASP A 81 8.07 -2.56 1.61
N ASP A 82 6.94 -2.78 2.29
CA ASP A 82 5.63 -2.91 1.65
C ASP A 82 4.76 -1.66 1.82
N ILE A 83 4.97 -0.88 2.89
CA ILE A 83 4.15 0.29 3.22
C ILE A 83 5.05 1.54 3.27
N PRO A 84 4.89 2.49 2.33
CA PRO A 84 5.60 3.76 2.44
C PRO A 84 5.18 4.50 3.70
N HIS A 85 6.16 5.02 4.42
CA HIS A 85 6.01 5.57 5.75
C HIS A 85 6.95 6.75 5.97
N GLY A 86 6.62 7.58 6.95
CA GLY A 86 7.44 8.73 7.34
C GLY A 86 6.88 10.08 6.88
N PRO A 87 7.70 11.14 6.95
CA PRO A 87 7.27 12.50 6.65
C PRO A 87 7.49 12.91 5.18
N ASP A 88 8.32 12.19 4.43
CA ASP A 88 8.84 12.65 3.13
C ASP A 88 8.12 11.99 1.96
N ALA A 89 7.74 12.78 0.96
CA ALA A 89 6.95 12.32 -0.19
C ALA A 89 7.69 11.31 -1.10
N ASP A 90 9.03 11.35 -1.13
CA ASP A 90 9.85 10.56 -2.06
C ASP A 90 9.56 9.05 -1.98
N SER A 91 9.49 8.49 -0.78
CA SER A 91 9.24 7.04 -0.57
C SER A 91 7.86 6.61 -1.09
N TYR A 92 6.86 7.49 -0.94
CA TYR A 92 5.51 7.26 -1.46
C TYR A 92 5.48 7.32 -2.98
N VAL A 93 6.18 8.27 -3.59
CA VAL A 93 6.29 8.38 -5.04
C VAL A 93 6.95 7.12 -5.62
N GLU A 94 8.04 6.67 -5.01
CA GLU A 94 8.76 5.46 -5.44
C GLU A 94 7.85 4.23 -5.43
N ILE A 95 7.17 3.95 -4.32
CA ILE A 95 6.21 2.84 -4.24
C ILE A 95 5.12 2.98 -5.31
N VAL A 96 4.50 4.16 -5.45
CA VAL A 96 3.42 4.37 -6.43
C VAL A 96 3.92 4.17 -7.87
N ARG A 97 5.15 4.58 -8.18
CA ARG A 97 5.79 4.32 -9.48
C ARG A 97 5.89 2.83 -9.77
N THR A 98 6.20 1.98 -8.79
CA THR A 98 6.24 0.52 -9.03
C THR A 98 4.90 -0.05 -9.53
N PHE A 99 3.77 0.47 -9.03
CA PHE A 99 2.44 0.07 -9.50
C PHE A 99 2.11 0.63 -10.89
N LEU A 100 2.52 1.87 -11.16
CA LEU A 100 2.39 2.46 -12.50
C LEU A 100 3.20 1.67 -13.53
N ASP A 101 4.44 1.29 -13.20
CA ASP A 101 5.33 0.50 -14.04
C ASP A 101 4.80 -0.93 -14.25
N ALA A 102 4.08 -1.48 -13.27
CA ALA A 102 3.34 -2.73 -13.40
C ALA A 102 2.06 -2.61 -14.23
N GLY A 103 1.73 -1.41 -14.73
CA GLY A 103 0.64 -1.15 -15.67
C GLY A 103 -0.67 -0.67 -15.04
N PHE A 104 -0.73 -0.53 -13.71
CA PHE A 104 -1.93 0.01 -13.06
C PHE A 104 -2.12 1.48 -13.43
N ARG A 105 -3.38 1.89 -13.68
CA ARG A 105 -3.68 3.25 -14.13
C ARG A 105 -4.48 4.09 -13.16
N ARG A 106 -5.21 3.47 -12.24
CA ARG A 106 -5.99 4.14 -11.19
C ARG A 106 -5.51 3.67 -9.83
N ILE A 107 -4.70 4.49 -9.18
CA ILE A 107 -4.10 4.18 -7.88
C ILE A 107 -4.84 4.99 -6.81
N SER A 108 -5.36 4.30 -5.80
CA SER A 108 -5.98 4.92 -4.63
C SER A 108 -4.97 5.02 -3.50
N PHE A 109 -4.85 6.19 -2.87
CA PHE A 109 -4.03 6.34 -1.66
C PHE A 109 -4.94 6.09 -0.45
N VAL A 110 -4.54 5.15 0.41
CA VAL A 110 -5.31 4.76 1.59
C VAL A 110 -4.65 5.36 2.82
N PRO A 111 -5.31 6.29 3.54
CA PRO A 111 -4.73 6.83 4.77
C PRO A 111 -4.61 5.71 5.80
N VAL A 112 -3.41 5.53 6.34
CA VAL A 112 -3.18 4.71 7.52
C VAL A 112 -3.24 5.62 8.73
N GLY A 113 -4.17 5.35 9.65
CA GLY A 113 -4.41 6.21 10.81
C GLY A 113 -5.46 7.31 10.58
N ASP A 114 -5.49 8.29 11.48
CA ASP A 114 -6.55 9.29 11.60
C ASP A 114 -6.08 10.74 11.37
N ASP A 115 -4.78 11.00 11.20
CA ASP A 115 -4.24 12.32 10.83
C ASP A 115 -4.43 12.59 9.33
N LEU A 116 -5.66 12.93 8.96
CA LEU A 116 -6.04 13.17 7.57
C LEU A 116 -5.41 14.44 7.01
N ASP A 117 -5.11 15.45 7.83
CA ASP A 117 -4.48 16.69 7.37
C ASP A 117 -3.06 16.41 6.87
N ARG A 118 -2.28 15.64 7.64
CA ARG A 118 -0.95 15.19 7.24
C ARG A 118 -1.02 14.27 6.01
N PHE A 119 -1.97 13.34 5.97
CA PHE A 119 -2.19 12.49 4.80
C PHE A 119 -2.45 13.33 3.54
N TRP A 120 -3.39 14.28 3.58
CA TRP A 120 -3.73 15.08 2.40
C TRP A 120 -2.60 15.98 1.94
N SER A 121 -1.76 16.47 2.86
CA SER A 121 -0.54 17.20 2.52
C SER A 121 0.38 16.36 1.63
N ILE A 122 0.78 15.17 2.11
CA ILE A 122 1.67 14.27 1.35
C ILE A 122 1.00 13.71 0.10
N ALA A 123 -0.26 13.28 0.19
CA ALA A 123 -1.00 12.77 -0.96
C ALA A 123 -1.08 13.80 -2.10
N THR A 124 -1.25 15.08 -1.79
CA THR A 124 -1.30 16.16 -2.79
C THR A 124 0.05 16.39 -3.45
N GLU A 125 1.13 16.37 -2.66
CA GLU A 125 2.51 16.50 -3.12
C GLU A 125 2.89 15.35 -4.06
N VAL A 126 2.70 14.10 -3.61
CA VAL A 126 2.92 12.87 -4.40
C VAL A 126 2.14 12.91 -5.71
N ALA A 127 0.85 13.24 -5.65
CA ALA A 127 0.03 13.34 -6.86
C ALA A 127 0.47 14.47 -7.79
N GLY A 128 1.04 15.55 -7.24
CA GLY A 128 1.66 16.64 -7.98
C GLY A 128 2.85 16.16 -8.78
N GLU A 129 3.80 15.50 -8.11
CA GLU A 129 5.03 15.00 -8.74
C GLU A 129 4.74 13.98 -9.85
N LEU A 130 3.84 13.03 -9.59
CA LEU A 130 3.46 12.00 -10.55
C LEU A 130 2.77 12.53 -11.81
N ARG A 131 2.17 13.74 -11.76
CA ARG A 131 1.57 14.39 -12.95
C ARG A 131 2.58 15.22 -13.75
N SER A 132 3.71 15.57 -13.15
CA SER A 132 4.74 16.38 -13.78
C SER A 132 5.77 15.56 -14.56
N THR A 133 5.70 14.22 -14.46
CA THR A 133 6.51 13.25 -15.22
C THR A 133 5.71 12.74 -16.42
#